data_AF-A0A1G7NB84-F1
#
_entry.id   AF-A0A1G7NB84-F1
#
_cell.length_a   1.000
_cell.length_b   1.000
_cell.length_c   1.000
_cell.angle_alpha   90.00
_cell.angle_beta   90.00
_cell.angle_gamma   90.00
#
_symmetry.space_group_name_H-M   'P 1'
#
loop_
_entity.id
_entity.type
_entity.pdbx_description
1 polymer ?
#
loop_
_entity_poly.entity_id
_entity_poly.type
_entity_poly.pdbx_seq_one_letter_code
_entity_poly.pdbx_strand_id
1 'polypeptide(L)'
;MSKTTNKFSSEVLERAVRLVLDNEGQHGSRWQAVMSISAKIGCAPQTLNEWVKKAEVDSGKRAGIPPDMAEKMKALERENRELRQANEILRKASAYFAMIEGSSGIASSAA
;
A
#
# COMPACT_ATOMS: atom_id res chain seq x y z
N MET A 1 3.07 0.26 -18.71
CA MET A 1 1.72 0.54 -18.16
C MET A 1 1.28 1.89 -18.69
N SER A 2 0.47 1.90 -19.75
CA SER A 2 -0.01 3.10 -20.42
C SER A 2 -0.82 3.95 -19.44
N LYS A 3 -0.30 5.13 -19.12
CA LYS A 3 -0.99 6.14 -18.31
C LYS A 3 -2.17 6.64 -19.15
N THR A 4 -3.34 6.03 -18.95
CA THR A 4 -4.58 6.58 -19.50
C THR A 4 -4.67 8.01 -19.01
N THR A 5 -4.63 8.95 -19.95
CA THR A 5 -4.74 10.38 -19.73
C THR A 5 -6.09 10.61 -19.05
N ASN A 6 -6.06 10.66 -17.72
CA ASN A 6 -7.24 10.92 -16.93
C ASN A 6 -7.69 12.34 -17.30
N LYS A 7 -8.81 12.44 -18.00
CA LYS A 7 -9.34 13.72 -18.52
C LYS A 7 -9.73 14.68 -17.39
N PHE A 8 -9.76 14.21 -16.14
CA PHE A 8 -10.02 15.00 -14.95
C PHE A 8 -8.77 15.10 -14.09
N SER A 9 -8.42 16.30 -13.65
CA SER A 9 -7.37 16.49 -12.65
C SER A 9 -7.79 15.81 -11.33
N SER A 10 -6.82 15.25 -10.60
CA SER A 10 -7.07 14.64 -9.29
C SER A 10 -7.76 15.61 -8.33
N GLU A 11 -7.38 16.88 -8.38
CA GLU A 11 -7.96 17.94 -7.56
C GLU A 11 -9.46 18.16 -7.81
N VAL A 12 -9.92 18.05 -9.08
CA VAL A 12 -11.35 18.18 -9.41
C VAL A 12 -12.13 16.99 -8.87
N LEU A 13 -11.57 15.77 -8.99
CA LEU A 13 -12.20 14.55 -8.48
C LEU A 13 -12.23 14.53 -6.95
N GLU A 14 -11.16 14.96 -6.28
CA GLU A 14 -11.12 15.08 -4.82
C GLU A 14 -12.18 16.06 -4.31
N ARG A 15 -12.30 17.22 -4.98
CA ARG A 15 -13.37 18.19 -4.68
C ARG A 15 -14.76 17.61 -4.92
N ALA A 16 -14.95 16.87 -6.02
CA ALA A 16 -16.21 16.19 -6.33
C ALA A 16 -16.61 15.17 -5.25
N VAL A 17 -15.66 14.33 -4.83
CA VAL A 17 -15.85 13.31 -3.81
C VAL A 17 -16.25 13.94 -2.48
N ARG A 18 -15.53 14.99 -2.05
CA ARG A 18 -15.87 15.73 -0.83
C ARG A 18 -17.27 16.32 -0.92
N LEU A 19 -17.63 16.92 -2.05
CA LEU A 19 -18.95 17.49 -2.26
C LEU A 19 -20.06 16.42 -2.17
N VAL A 20 -19.83 15.20 -2.68
CA VAL A 20 -20.79 14.09 -2.53
C VAL A 20 -20.98 13.74 -1.06
N LEU A 21 -19.88 13.56 -0.32
CA LEU A 21 -19.92 13.16 1.09
C LEU A 21 -20.57 14.23 1.99
N ASP A 22 -20.33 15.51 1.70
CA ASP A 22 -20.88 16.63 2.49
C ASP A 22 -22.37 16.87 2.23
N ASN A 23 -22.89 16.45 1.06
CA ASN A 23 -24.27 16.72 0.63
C ASN A 23 -25.18 15.48 0.64
N GLU A 24 -24.74 14.34 1.19
CA GLU A 24 -25.54 13.09 1.17
C GLU A 24 -26.92 13.27 1.80
N GLY A 25 -27.02 14.04 2.89
CA GLY A 25 -28.28 14.29 3.60
C GLY A 25 -29.21 15.30 2.91
N GLN A 26 -28.72 16.03 1.89
CA GLN A 26 -29.52 17.00 1.14
C GLN A 26 -30.20 16.37 -0.09
N HIS A 27 -29.86 15.12 -0.40
CA HIS A 27 -30.45 14.35 -1.49
C HIS A 27 -31.22 13.16 -0.94
N GLY A 28 -32.23 12.67 -1.67
CA GLY A 28 -33.02 11.50 -1.27
C GLY A 28 -32.20 10.20 -1.24
N SER A 29 -31.01 10.19 -1.84
CA SER A 29 -30.01 9.15 -1.65
C SER A 29 -28.61 9.64 -2.05
N ARG A 30 -27.59 8.94 -1.58
CA ARG A 30 -26.21 9.13 -2.04
C ARG A 30 -26.07 9.01 -3.57
N TRP A 31 -26.81 8.09 -4.21
CA TRP A 31 -26.77 7.94 -5.66
C TRP A 31 -27.30 9.19 -6.38
N GLN A 32 -28.34 9.83 -5.84
CA GLN A 32 -28.82 11.11 -6.37
C GLN A 32 -27.79 12.24 -6.20
N ALA A 33 -27.08 12.29 -5.07
CA ALA A 33 -25.98 13.23 -4.86
C ALA A 33 -24.87 13.02 -5.91
N VAL A 34 -24.46 11.77 -6.13
CA VAL A 34 -23.48 11.39 -7.16
C VAL A 34 -23.93 11.83 -8.55
N MET A 35 -25.17 11.54 -8.95
CA MET A 35 -25.69 11.94 -10.26
C MET A 35 -25.72 13.46 -10.44
N SER A 36 -26.15 14.21 -9.42
CA SER A 36 -26.21 15.67 -9.48
C SER A 36 -24.82 16.29 -9.63
N ILE A 37 -23.85 15.79 -8.85
CA ILE A 37 -22.49 16.33 -8.82
C ILE A 37 -21.71 15.90 -10.05
N SER A 38 -21.88 14.65 -10.51
CA SER A 38 -21.22 14.18 -11.72
C SER A 38 -21.65 14.97 -12.96
N ALA A 39 -22.94 15.33 -13.04
CA ALA A 39 -23.47 16.17 -14.11
C ALA A 39 -22.86 17.59 -14.08
N LYS A 40 -22.69 18.19 -12.90
CA LYS A 40 -22.07 19.52 -12.75
C LYS A 40 -20.60 19.56 -13.17
N ILE A 41 -19.87 18.46 -12.98
CA ILE A 41 -18.43 18.35 -13.25
C ILE A 41 -18.17 17.77 -14.65
N GLY A 42 -19.19 17.23 -15.31
CA GLY A 42 -19.08 16.61 -16.63
C GLY A 42 -18.42 15.24 -16.60
N CYS A 43 -18.46 14.52 -15.46
CA CYS A 43 -17.93 13.17 -15.34
C CYS A 43 -19.05 12.12 -15.32
N ALA A 44 -18.73 10.87 -15.66
CA ALA A 44 -19.70 9.79 -15.56
C ALA A 44 -20.02 9.50 -14.07
N PRO A 45 -21.31 9.31 -13.71
CA PRO A 45 -21.71 9.07 -12.32
C PRO A 45 -21.07 7.81 -11.73
N GLN A 46 -20.88 6.77 -12.55
CA GLN A 46 -20.17 5.55 -12.17
C GLN A 46 -18.72 5.83 -11.77
N THR A 47 -18.01 6.65 -12.54
CA THR A 47 -16.64 7.07 -12.22
C THR A 47 -16.62 7.78 -10.89
N LEU A 48 -17.47 8.80 -10.69
CA LEU A 48 -17.51 9.52 -9.41
C LEU A 48 -17.80 8.58 -8.23
N ASN A 49 -18.75 7.64 -8.40
CA ASN A 49 -19.07 6.65 -7.38
C ASN A 49 -17.87 5.76 -7.00
N GLU A 50 -17.08 5.31 -7.98
CA GLU A 50 -15.84 4.56 -7.72
C GLU A 50 -14.83 5.38 -6.94
N TRP A 51 -14.67 6.66 -7.27
CA TRP A 51 -13.81 7.57 -6.53
C TRP A 51 -14.28 7.79 -5.08
N VAL A 52 -15.59 7.90 -4.83
CA VAL A 52 -16.09 8.01 -3.46
C VAL A 52 -15.82 6.73 -2.68
N LYS A 53 -16.04 5.55 -3.27
CA LYS A 53 -15.71 4.26 -2.62
C LYS A 53 -14.22 4.16 -2.30
N LYS A 54 -13.35 4.60 -3.22
CA LYS A 54 -11.91 4.62 -3.02
C LYS A 54 -11.53 5.54 -1.85
N ALA A 55 -12.10 6.74 -1.78
CA ALA A 55 -11.86 7.66 -0.67
C ALA A 55 -12.33 7.12 0.68
N GLU A 56 -13.40 6.32 0.71
CA GLU A 56 -13.84 5.62 1.94
C GLU A 56 -12.86 4.53 2.39
N VAL A 57 -12.26 3.82 1.44
CA VAL A 57 -11.20 2.83 1.74
C VAL A 57 -9.95 3.54 2.24
N ASP A 58 -9.53 4.61 1.55
CA ASP A 58 -8.34 5.38 1.91
C ASP A 58 -8.49 6.08 3.28
N SER A 59 -9.72 6.47 3.65
CA SER A 59 -10.03 7.03 4.98
C SER A 59 -10.34 5.99 6.06
N GLY A 60 -10.33 4.70 5.73
CA GLY A 60 -10.63 3.61 6.67
C GLY A 60 -12.10 3.47 7.06
N LYS A 61 -13.02 4.22 6.43
CA LYS A 61 -14.48 4.09 6.64
C LYS A 61 -15.05 2.83 5.99
N ARG A 62 -14.35 2.25 5.02
CA ARG A 62 -14.73 1.02 4.32
C ARG A 62 -13.59 0.00 4.34
N ALA A 63 -13.92 -1.26 4.56
CA ALA A 63 -12.95 -2.36 4.48
C ALA A 63 -12.35 -2.44 3.06
N GLY A 64 -11.02 -2.38 2.99
CA GLY A 64 -10.21 -2.49 1.78
C GLY A 64 -8.73 -2.25 2.12
N ILE A 65 -7.81 -2.62 1.22
CA ILE A 65 -6.38 -2.34 1.38
C ILE A 65 -6.09 -0.99 0.72
N PRO A 66 -5.71 0.06 1.48
CA PRO A 66 -5.30 1.31 0.89
C PRO A 66 -4.08 1.10 -0.02
N PRO A 67 -3.96 1.85 -1.12
CA PRO A 67 -2.81 1.70 -2.03
C PRO A 67 -1.47 1.98 -1.35
N ASP A 68 -1.44 2.88 -0.36
CA ASP A 68 -0.26 3.15 0.48
C ASP A 68 0.15 1.94 1.34
N MET A 69 -0.82 1.13 1.78
CA MET A 69 -0.56 -0.10 2.53
C MET A 69 0.07 -1.17 1.63
N ALA A 70 -0.32 -1.25 0.35
CA ALA A 70 0.28 -2.19 -0.61
C ALA A 70 1.75 -1.85 -0.92
N GLU A 71 2.08 -0.57 -1.10
CA GLU A 71 3.47 -0.13 -1.30
C GLU A 71 4.33 -0.40 -0.06
N LYS A 72 3.81 -0.10 1.15
CA LYS A 72 4.47 -0.42 2.41
C LYS A 72 4.71 -1.93 2.58
N MET A 73 3.73 -2.76 2.22
CA MET A 73 3.87 -4.21 2.28
C MET A 73 5.00 -4.71 1.39
N LYS A 74 5.09 -4.20 0.15
CA LYS A 74 6.17 -4.55 -0.78
C LYS A 74 7.55 -4.08 -0.28
N ALA A 75 7.63 -2.90 0.33
CA ALA A 75 8.86 -2.41 0.94
C ALA A 75 9.31 -3.31 2.10
N LEU A 76 8.38 -3.66 2.99
CA LEU A 76 8.63 -4.56 4.12
C LEU A 76 9.05 -5.97 3.67
N GLU A 77 8.43 -6.52 2.62
CA GLU A 77 8.81 -7.82 2.06
C GLU A 77 10.25 -7.81 1.54
N ARG A 78 10.69 -6.71 0.91
CA ARG A 78 12.08 -6.54 0.46
C ARG A 78 13.03 -6.51 1.65
N GLU A 79 12.75 -5.67 2.64
CA GLU A 79 13.56 -5.55 3.85
C GLU A 79 13.65 -6.89 4.59
N ASN A 80 12.54 -7.62 4.72
CA ASN A 80 12.53 -8.92 5.37
C ASN A 80 13.42 -9.93 4.63
N ARG A 81 13.44 -9.90 3.29
CA ARG A 81 14.30 -10.75 2.48
C ARG A 81 15.78 -10.42 2.70
N GLU A 82 16.14 -9.14 2.73
CA GLU A 82 17.51 -8.69 2.98
C GLU A 82 17.98 -9.08 4.39
N LEU A 83 17.13 -8.86 5.40
CA LEU A 83 17.41 -9.26 6.78
C LEU A 83 17.58 -10.78 6.93
N ARG A 84 16.78 -11.58 6.22
CA ARG A 84 16.94 -13.05 6.20
C ARG A 84 18.26 -13.46 5.57
N GLN A 85 18.66 -12.82 4.47
CA GLN A 85 19.92 -13.09 3.81
C GLN A 85 21.12 -12.71 4.70
N ALA A 86 21.07 -11.55 5.36
CA ALA A 86 22.09 -11.13 6.32
C ALA A 86 22.20 -12.12 7.49
N ASN A 87 21.08 -12.56 8.06
CA ASN A 87 21.06 -13.56 9.12
C ASN A 87 21.66 -14.89 8.67
N GLU A 88 21.43 -15.30 7.43
CA GLU A 88 22.04 -16.53 6.89
C GLU A 88 23.56 -16.40 6.78
N ILE A 89 24.07 -15.26 6.31
CA ILE A 89 25.50 -14.99 6.25
C ILE A 89 26.10 -15.03 7.65
N LEU A 90 25.48 -14.35 8.62
CA LEU A 90 25.93 -14.33 10.01
C LEU A 90 25.96 -15.74 10.61
N ARG A 91 24.91 -16.55 10.40
CA ARG A 91 24.90 -17.96 10.84
C ARG A 91 26.04 -18.77 10.24
N LYS A 92 26.29 -18.63 8.93
CA LYS A 92 27.39 -19.33 8.25
C LYS A 92 28.74 -18.89 8.79
N ALA A 93 28.93 -17.58 9.00
CA ALA A 93 30.15 -17.04 9.60
C ALA A 93 30.36 -17.57 11.02
N SER A 94 29.34 -17.54 11.88
CA SER A 94 29.43 -18.08 13.24
C SER A 94 29.76 -19.59 13.25
N ALA A 95 29.15 -20.36 12.35
CA ALA A 95 29.47 -21.79 12.21
C ALA A 95 30.93 -22.00 11.77
N TYR A 96 31.42 -21.20 10.82
CA TYR A 96 32.81 -21.26 10.37
C TYR A 96 33.80 -20.91 11.48
N PHE A 97 33.55 -19.85 12.25
CA PHE A 97 34.38 -19.47 13.39
C PHE A 97 34.42 -20.58 14.47
N ALA A 98 33.27 -21.16 14.80
CA ALA A 98 33.21 -22.27 15.76
C ALA A 98 34.00 -23.52 15.28
N MET A 99 34.01 -23.81 13.98
CA MET A 99 34.81 -24.90 13.40
C MET A 99 36.32 -24.64 13.49
N ILE A 100 36.75 -23.40 13.26
CA ILE A 100 38.17 -23.04 13.35
C ILE A 100 38.67 -23.17 14.79
N GLU A 101 37.95 -22.61 15.76
CA GLU A 101 38.31 -22.71 17.19
C GLU A 101 38.29 -24.16 17.69
N GLY A 102 37.31 -24.95 17.24
CA GLY A 102 37.27 -26.38 17.53
C GLY A 102 38.44 -27.14 16.91
N SER A 103 38.91 -26.74 15.73
CA SER A 103 40.03 -27.39 15.04
C SER A 103 41.40 -27.00 15.59
N SER A 104 41.58 -25.75 16.03
CA SER A 104 42.83 -25.29 16.66
C SER A 104 43.01 -25.85 18.08
N GLY A 105 41.93 -26.14 18.81
CA GLY A 105 41.99 -26.82 20.10
C GLY A 105 42.49 -28.28 20.02
N ILE A 106 42.23 -28.98 18.90
CA ILE A 106 42.67 -30.38 18.72
C ILE A 106 44.17 -30.45 18.38
N ALA A 107 44.71 -29.47 17.64
CA ALA A 107 46.12 -29.44 17.27
C ALA A 107 47.06 -29.15 18.46
N SER A 108 46.59 -28.45 19.50
CA SER A 108 47.39 -28.17 20.70
C SER A 108 47.44 -29.33 21.71
N SER A 109 46.62 -30.38 21.55
CA SER A 109 46.58 -31.54 22.46
C SER A 109 47.51 -32.69 22.04
N ALA A 110 48.21 -32.57 20.90
CA ALA A 110 49.01 -33.65 20.30
C ALA A 110 50.53 -33.38 20.28
N ALA A 111 51.01 -32.38 21.03
CA ALA A 111 52.43 -32.08 21.25
C ALA A 111 52.75 -32.14 22.74
#